data_AF-A0A562CM27-F1
#
_entry.id   AF-A0A562CM27-F1
#
_cell.length_a   1.000
_cell.length_b   1.000
_cell.length_c   1.000
_cell.angle_alpha   90.00
_cell.angle_beta   90.00
_cell.angle_gamma   90.00
#
_symmetry.space_group_name_H-M   'P 1'
#
loop_
_entity.id
_entity.type
_entity.pdbx_description
1 polymer ?
#
loop_
_entity_poly.entity_id
_entity_poly.type
_entity_poly.pdbx_seq_one_letter_code
_entity_poly.pdbx_strand_id
1 'polypeptide(L)'
;MQKLALALGILIPFGTALAETSHFSDATETDEQLKELYDQAADLCLRNPSRDVQVIVACTSMSIYGMALNERGLCRGKENQANAFAEWHKCEADSLRFPEIELPAGFR
;
A
#
# COMPACT_ATOMS: atom_id res chain seq x y z
N MET A 1 37.57 -9.26 -45.31
CA MET A 1 36.80 -10.05 -44.33
C MET A 1 36.42 -9.13 -43.19
N GLN A 2 35.15 -8.69 -43.11
CA GLN A 2 34.64 -7.99 -41.94
C GLN A 2 33.17 -8.37 -41.79
N LYS A 3 32.90 -9.27 -40.84
CA LYS A 3 31.56 -9.76 -40.54
C LYS A 3 30.85 -8.65 -39.74
N LEU A 4 29.82 -8.02 -40.31
CA LEU A 4 28.87 -7.24 -39.53
C LEU A 4 28.03 -8.21 -38.71
N ALA A 5 28.19 -8.20 -37.39
CA ALA A 5 27.30 -8.88 -36.47
C ALA A 5 26.11 -7.97 -36.15
N LEU A 6 24.92 -8.43 -36.51
CA LEU A 6 23.63 -7.87 -36.17
C LEU A 6 23.40 -8.04 -34.66
N ALA A 7 23.25 -6.95 -33.89
CA ALA A 7 22.81 -7.03 -32.49
C ALA A 7 21.34 -6.61 -32.42
N LEU A 8 20.46 -7.62 -32.40
CA LEU A 8 19.02 -7.48 -32.20
C LEU A 8 18.79 -7.16 -30.71
N GLY A 9 18.57 -5.89 -30.38
CA GLY A 9 18.24 -5.45 -29.02
C GLY A 9 16.82 -5.92 -28.64
N ILE A 10 16.75 -6.96 -27.80
CA ILE A 10 15.49 -7.39 -27.17
C ILE A 10 15.15 -6.34 -26.10
N LEU A 11 14.16 -5.51 -26.38
CA LEU A 11 13.50 -4.69 -25.36
C LEU A 11 12.64 -5.63 -24.49
N ILE A 12 13.18 -6.04 -23.35
CA ILE A 12 12.39 -6.69 -22.30
C ILE A 12 11.59 -5.58 -21.61
N PRO A 13 10.24 -5.57 -21.65
CA PRO A 13 9.46 -4.66 -20.84
C PRO A 13 9.64 -5.07 -19.36
N PHE A 14 10.50 -4.36 -18.64
CA PHE A 14 10.57 -4.42 -17.18
C PHE A 14 9.35 -3.67 -16.62
N GLY A 15 8.23 -4.37 -16.57
CA GLY A 15 7.05 -3.97 -15.82
C GLY A 15 6.52 -5.19 -15.11
N THR A 16 7.21 -5.63 -14.05
CA THR A 16 6.60 -6.55 -13.10
C THR A 16 5.47 -5.78 -12.41
N ALA A 17 4.26 -5.87 -12.95
CA ALA A 17 3.07 -5.65 -12.14
C ALA A 17 3.17 -6.67 -11.00
N LEU A 18 3.59 -6.20 -9.82
CA LEU A 18 3.54 -7.01 -8.61
C LEU A 18 2.08 -7.46 -8.51
N ALA A 19 1.85 -8.77 -8.58
CA ALA A 19 0.54 -9.33 -8.34
C ALA A 19 0.17 -8.95 -6.91
N GLU A 20 -0.66 -7.91 -6.77
CA GLU A 20 -1.20 -7.50 -5.49
C GLU A 20 -2.09 -8.65 -5.02
N THR A 21 -1.68 -9.30 -3.94
CA THR A 21 -2.52 -10.28 -3.25
C THR A 21 -3.81 -9.57 -2.89
N SER A 22 -4.94 -10.12 -3.34
CA SER A 22 -6.24 -9.56 -2.98
C SER A 22 -6.76 -10.24 -1.73
N HIS A 23 -6.63 -9.55 -0.60
CA HIS A 23 -7.12 -9.98 0.71
C HIS A 23 -8.54 -9.49 0.97
N PHE A 24 -8.97 -8.41 0.31
CA PHE A 24 -10.21 -7.71 0.63
C PHE A 24 -11.19 -7.63 -0.56
N SER A 25 -11.21 -8.65 -1.43
CA SER A 25 -12.04 -8.66 -2.65
C SER A 25 -13.54 -8.53 -2.38
N ASP A 26 -14.01 -8.98 -1.21
CA ASP A 26 -15.42 -8.96 -0.81
C ASP A 26 -15.78 -7.77 0.10
N ALA A 27 -14.82 -6.86 0.36
CA ALA A 27 -15.07 -5.67 1.17
C ALA A 27 -16.09 -4.74 0.48
N THR A 28 -17.01 -4.19 1.27
CA THR A 28 -18.13 -3.38 0.75
C THR A 28 -17.92 -1.88 0.94
N GLU A 29 -16.92 -1.49 1.71
CA GLU A 29 -16.52 -0.12 1.96
C GLU A 29 -16.08 0.57 0.67
N THR A 30 -16.47 1.83 0.48
CA THR A 30 -15.94 2.69 -0.58
C THR A 30 -14.53 3.17 -0.24
N ASP A 31 -13.82 3.73 -1.23
CA ASP A 31 -12.49 4.31 -1.01
C ASP A 31 -12.52 5.43 0.03
N GLU A 32 -13.57 6.27 0.00
CA GLU A 32 -13.75 7.35 0.97
C GLU A 32 -13.99 6.83 2.38
N GLN A 33 -14.78 5.76 2.53
CA GLN A 33 -15.01 5.12 3.83
C GLN A 33 -13.73 4.51 4.38
N LEU A 34 -12.93 3.84 3.54
CA LEU A 34 -11.63 3.30 3.95
C LEU A 34 -10.64 4.41 4.36
N LYS A 35 -10.60 5.54 3.63
CA LYS A 35 -9.76 6.70 4.01
C LYS A 35 -10.19 7.29 5.35
N GLU A 36 -11.49 7.39 5.62
CA GLU A 36 -12.01 7.89 6.89
C GLU A 36 -11.66 6.93 8.04
N LEU A 37 -11.86 5.62 7.85
CA LEU A 37 -11.49 4.59 8.81
C LEU A 37 -9.97 4.58 9.09
N TYR A 38 -9.16 4.79 8.05
CA TYR A 38 -7.73 5.00 8.19
C TYR A 38 -7.42 6.21 9.06
N ASP A 39 -8.01 7.38 8.77
CA ASP A 39 -7.72 8.62 9.49
C ASP A 39 -8.11 8.51 10.98
N GLN A 40 -9.26 7.89 11.26
CA GLN A 40 -9.70 7.63 12.64
C GLN A 40 -8.72 6.73 13.40
N ALA A 41 -8.21 5.67 12.77
CA ALA A 41 -7.24 4.77 13.39
C ALA A 41 -5.85 5.43 13.53
N ALA A 42 -5.45 6.21 12.52
CA ALA A 42 -4.18 6.93 12.47
C ALA A 42 -4.09 8.02 13.55
N ASP A 43 -5.20 8.67 13.91
CA ASP A 43 -5.20 9.70 14.95
C ASP A 43 -4.72 9.17 16.30
N LEU A 44 -5.15 7.95 16.66
CA LEU A 44 -4.67 7.28 17.87
C LEU A 44 -3.28 6.65 17.67
N CYS A 45 -3.04 5.97 16.55
CA CYS A 45 -1.77 5.27 16.31
C CYS A 45 -0.57 6.23 16.24
N LEU A 46 -0.66 7.29 15.43
CA LEU A 46 0.49 8.13 15.09
C LEU A 46 0.83 9.15 16.18
N ARG A 47 -0.14 9.53 17.02
CA ARG A 47 0.06 10.52 18.09
C ARG A 47 0.43 9.90 19.43
N ASN A 48 0.37 8.57 19.57
CA ASN A 48 0.57 7.89 20.83
C ASN A 48 1.67 6.82 20.74
N PRO A 49 2.86 7.03 21.35
CA PRO A 49 3.94 6.04 21.34
C PRO A 49 3.74 4.89 22.35
N SER A 50 2.59 4.82 23.04
CA SER A 50 2.30 3.78 24.02
C SER A 50 2.16 2.39 23.38
N ARG A 51 2.39 1.34 24.16
CA ARG A 51 2.15 -0.06 23.79
C ARG A 51 0.82 -0.59 24.34
N ASP A 52 -0.08 0.29 24.76
CA ASP A 52 -1.41 -0.10 25.21
C ASP A 52 -2.15 -0.86 24.11
N VAL A 53 -2.95 -1.85 24.50
CA VAL A 53 -3.67 -2.72 23.57
C VAL A 53 -4.50 -1.91 22.56
N GLN A 54 -5.16 -0.84 23.01
CA GLN A 54 -5.95 0.04 22.14
C GLN A 54 -5.10 0.74 21.06
N VAL A 55 -3.85 1.11 21.38
CA VAL A 55 -2.93 1.75 20.43
C VAL A 55 -2.44 0.72 19.41
N ILE A 56 -2.11 -0.50 19.87
CA ILE A 56 -1.74 -1.61 19.00
C ILE A 56 -2.88 -1.93 18.02
N VAL A 57 -4.12 -2.05 18.53
CA VAL A 57 -5.31 -2.26 17.69
C VAL A 57 -5.46 -1.13 16.68
N ALA A 58 -5.33 0.14 17.08
CA ALA A 58 -5.42 1.26 16.17
C ALA A 58 -4.36 1.22 15.06
N CYS A 59 -3.10 0.92 15.39
CA CYS A 59 -2.03 0.82 14.40
C CYS A 59 -2.23 -0.36 13.43
N THR A 60 -2.71 -1.51 13.93
CA THR A 60 -3.05 -2.65 13.08
C THR A 60 -4.23 -2.33 12.17
N SER A 61 -5.31 -1.74 12.69
CA SER A 61 -6.47 -1.33 11.90
C SER A 61 -6.08 -0.30 10.83
N MET A 62 -5.28 0.71 11.18
CA MET A 62 -4.74 1.69 10.24
C MET A 62 -4.01 1.00 9.08
N SER A 63 -3.19 0.00 9.38
CA SER A 63 -2.45 -0.74 8.37
C SER A 63 -3.36 -1.59 7.48
N ILE A 64 -4.38 -2.24 8.04
CA ILE A 64 -5.38 -3.02 7.29
C ILE A 64 -6.15 -2.13 6.30
N TYR A 65 -6.63 -0.96 6.74
CA TYR A 65 -7.32 -0.02 5.85
C TYR A 65 -6.38 0.51 4.75
N GLY A 66 -5.11 0.76 5.10
CA GLY A 66 -4.08 1.15 4.15
C GLY A 66 -3.78 0.06 3.11
N MET A 67 -3.71 -1.21 3.52
CA MET A 67 -3.56 -2.35 2.62
C MET A 67 -4.76 -2.48 1.68
N ALA A 68 -5.99 -2.38 2.19
CA ALA A 68 -7.19 -2.42 1.37
C ALA A 68 -7.23 -1.30 0.33
N LEU A 69 -6.75 -0.09 0.67
CA LEU A 69 -6.59 1.00 -0.29
C LEU A 69 -5.47 0.73 -1.31
N ASN A 70 -4.36 0.08 -0.89
CA ASN A 70 -3.30 -0.32 -1.80
C ASN A 70 -3.78 -1.30 -2.87
N GLU A 71 -4.61 -2.30 -2.52
CA GLU A 71 -5.24 -3.23 -3.48
C GLU A 71 -6.15 -2.53 -4.50
N ARG A 72 -6.61 -1.32 -4.18
CA ARG A 72 -7.41 -0.46 -5.06
C ARG A 72 -6.56 0.55 -5.83
N GLY A 73 -5.24 0.41 -5.77
CA GLY A 73 -4.28 1.31 -6.43
C GLY A 73 -4.20 2.69 -5.79
N LEU A 74 -4.58 2.84 -4.52
CA LEU A 74 -4.43 4.07 -3.74
C LEU A 74 -3.31 3.93 -2.71
N CYS A 75 -2.36 4.86 -2.76
CA CYS A 75 -1.19 4.92 -1.90
C CYS A 75 -1.18 6.24 -1.12
N ARG A 76 -0.45 6.27 0.02
CA ARG A 76 -0.34 7.47 0.86
C ARG A 76 1.11 7.85 1.07
N GLY A 77 1.50 8.98 0.46
CA GLY A 77 2.86 9.51 0.55
C GLY A 77 3.85 8.84 -0.40
N LYS A 78 5.04 9.45 -0.51
CA LYS A 78 6.13 9.04 -1.39
C LYS A 78 7.45 8.91 -0.64
N GLU A 79 8.39 8.14 -1.17
CA GLU A 79 9.70 7.84 -0.54
C GLU A 79 10.48 9.09 -0.08
N ASN A 80 10.40 10.18 -0.85
CA ASN A 80 11.13 11.43 -0.57
C ASN A 80 10.23 12.56 -0.05
N GLN A 81 9.03 12.22 0.41
CA GLN A 81 8.07 13.19 0.93
C GLN A 81 8.09 13.18 2.45
N ALA A 82 8.07 14.36 3.07
CA ALA A 82 7.90 14.44 4.51
C ALA A 82 6.50 13.97 4.92
N ASN A 83 6.42 13.14 5.97
CA ASN A 83 5.19 12.49 6.44
C ASN A 83 4.01 13.46 6.68
N ALA A 84 4.29 14.70 7.09
CA ALA A 84 3.28 15.72 7.34
C ALA A 84 2.48 16.14 6.09
N PHE A 85 3.02 15.87 4.90
CA PHE A 85 2.38 16.22 3.62
C PHE A 85 1.89 15.00 2.85
N ALA A 86 1.98 13.80 3.43
CA ALA A 86 1.53 12.59 2.76
C ALA A 86 -0.01 12.64 2.58
N GLU A 87 -0.45 12.52 1.34
CA GLU A 87 -1.85 12.51 0.92
C GLU A 87 -2.16 11.21 0.18
N TRP A 88 -3.44 10.89 0.04
CA TRP A 88 -3.88 9.76 -0.79
C TRP A 88 -3.77 10.12 -2.28
N HIS A 89 -3.13 9.27 -3.06
CA HIS A 89 -3.01 9.41 -4.52
C HIS A 89 -3.04 8.04 -5.20
N LYS A 90 -3.14 8.03 -6.53
CA LYS A 90 -2.93 6.80 -7.29
C LYS A 90 -1.50 6.30 -7.05
N CYS A 91 -1.35 5.00 -6.86
CA CYS A 91 -0.03 4.40 -6.67
C CYS A 91 0.83 4.60 -7.93
N GLU A 92 2.04 5.08 -7.70
CA GLU A 92 3.13 5.30 -8.64
C GLU A 92 4.36 4.53 -8.15
N ALA A 93 5.45 4.54 -8.94
CA ALA A 93 6.66 3.77 -8.62
C ALA A 93 7.35 4.20 -7.32
N ASP A 94 7.23 5.46 -6.93
CA ASP A 94 7.84 6.06 -5.72
C ASP A 94 6.85 6.15 -4.54
N SER A 95 5.69 5.51 -4.66
CA SER A 95 4.63 5.57 -3.67
C SER A 95 4.88 4.61 -2.52
N LEU A 96 4.64 5.10 -1.30
CA LEU A 96 4.71 4.26 -0.12
C LEU A 96 3.49 3.34 -0.04
N ARG A 97 3.75 2.08 0.32
CA ARG A 97 2.75 1.05 0.51
C ARG A 97 2.76 0.55 1.95
N PHE A 98 1.60 0.18 2.43
CA PHE A 98 1.46 -0.45 3.74
C PHE A 98 2.02 -1.87 3.68
N PRO A 99 2.77 -2.30 4.71
CA PRO A 99 3.27 -3.66 4.77
C PRO A 99 2.10 -4.64 4.88
N GLU A 100 2.23 -5.79 4.23
CA GLU A 100 1.25 -6.87 4.33
C GLU A 100 1.21 -7.41 5.77
N ILE A 101 0.02 -7.55 6.33
CA ILE A 101 -0.24 -8.17 7.63
C ILE A 101 -0.96 -9.50 7.39
N GLU A 102 -0.50 -10.55 8.07
CA GLU A 102 -1.19 -11.84 8.06
C GLU A 102 -2.58 -11.71 8.70
N LEU A 103 -3.63 -11.94 7.90
CA LEU A 103 -4.99 -11.96 8.39
C LEU A 103 -5.27 -13.28 9.15
N PRO A 104 -6.03 -13.24 10.27
CA PRO A 104 -6.41 -14.44 11.00
C PRO A 104 -7.15 -15.44 10.10
N ALA A 105 -6.89 -16.73 10.30
CA ALA A 105 -7.61 -17.78 9.60
C ALA A 105 -9.12 -17.69 9.89
N GLY A 106 -9.95 -17.84 8.84
CA GLY A 106 -11.42 -17.87 8.95
C GLY A 106 -12.15 -16.62 8.46
N PHE A 107 -11.42 -15.57 8.06
CA PHE A 107 -11.98 -14.43 7.31
C PHE A 107 -11.72 -14.66 5.81
N ARG A 108 -12.59 -15.45 5.17
CA ARG A 108 -12.67 -15.66 3.72
C ARG A 108 -14.12 -15.89 3.32
#